data_AF-A0A661TKX5-F1
#
_entry.id   AF-A0A661TKX5-F1
#
_cell.length_a   1.000
_cell.length_b   1.000
_cell.length_c   1.000
_cell.angle_alpha   90.00
_cell.angle_beta   90.00
_cell.angle_gamma   90.00
#
_symmetry.space_group_name_H-M   'P 1'
#
loop_
_entity.id
_entity.type
_entity.pdbx_description
1 polymer ?
#
loop_
_entity_poly.entity_id
_entity_poly.type
_entity_poly.pdbx_seq_one_letter_code
_entity_poly.pdbx_strand_id
1 'polypeptide(L)' 'MNHSILNKIVNWAENESDIRTLILEGSRASNSQTDELSDYDLNVFVVKPD' A
#
# COMPACT_ATOMS: atom_id res chain seq x y z
N MET A 1 -12.84 -9.90 -2.82
CA MET A 1 -12.27 -8.54 -2.92
C MET A 1 -11.62 -8.39 -4.28
N ASN A 2 -11.95 -7.32 -5.01
CA ASN A 2 -11.32 -7.00 -6.28
C ASN A 2 -9.94 -6.41 -5.96
N HIS A 3 -8.90 -7.26 -5.88
CA HIS A 3 -7.54 -6.88 -5.46
C HIS A 3 -6.81 -5.94 -6.45
N SER A 4 -7.53 -5.29 -7.37
CA SER A 4 -6.91 -4.53 -8.45
C SER A 4 -6.10 -3.33 -7.97
N ILE A 5 -6.53 -2.66 -6.89
CA ILE A 5 -5.81 -1.50 -6.35
C ILE A 5 -4.58 -1.93 -5.55
N LEU A 6 -4.70 -2.94 -4.68
CA LEU A 6 -3.55 -3.47 -3.93
C LEU A 6 -2.45 -3.99 -4.87
N ASN A 7 -2.82 -4.70 -5.94
CA ASN A 7 -1.85 -5.13 -6.95
C ASN A 7 -1.17 -3.94 -7.65
N LYS A 8 -1.90 -2.86 -7.93
CA LYS A 8 -1.30 -1.63 -8.50
C LYS A 8 -0.31 -0.99 -7.54
N ILE A 9 -0.64 -0.93 -6.25
CA ILE A 9 0.23 -0.37 -5.21
C ILE A 9 1.50 -1.21 -5.06
N VAL A 10 1.36 -2.55 -5.00
CA VAL A 10 2.51 -3.47 -4.93
C VAL A 10 3.39 -3.33 -6.17
N ASN A 11 2.79 -3.38 -7.36
CA ASN A 11 3.54 -3.21 -8.61
C ASN A 11 4.26 -1.86 -8.67
N TRP A 12 3.65 -0.77 -8.19
CA TRP A 12 4.32 0.53 -8.09
C TRP A 12 5.55 0.42 -7.18
N ALA A 13 5.39 -0.10 -5.96
CA ALA A 13 6.48 -0.22 -4.99
C ALA A 13 7.64 -1.12 -5.48
N GLU A 14 7.36 -2.20 -6.21
CA GLU A 14 8.39 -3.07 -6.80
C GLU A 14 9.22 -2.38 -7.90
N ASN A 15 8.68 -1.35 -8.55
CA ASN A 15 9.38 -0.59 -9.59
C ASN A 15 10.17 0.62 -9.05
N GLU A 16 10.02 0.95 -7.77
CA GLU A 16 10.75 2.05 -7.13
C GLU A 16 11.97 1.50 -6.37
N SER A 17 13.16 1.78 -6.89
CA SER A 17 14.41 1.19 -6.40
C SER A 17 14.82 1.60 -4.98
N ASP A 18 14.19 2.63 -4.40
CA ASP A 18 14.44 3.18 -3.07
C ASP A 18 13.48 2.63 -2.01
N ILE A 19 12.29 2.16 -2.40
CA ILE A 19 11.33 1.55 -1.49
C ILE A 19 11.86 0.19 -1.00
N ARG A 20 11.81 -0.04 0.32
CA ARG A 20 12.24 -1.31 0.95
C ARG A 20 11.10 -2.01 1.65
N THR A 21 10.13 -1.26 2.15
CA THR A 21 8.99 -1.82 2.86
C THR A 21 7.78 -0.93 2.65
N LEU A 22 6.64 -1.57 2.42
CA LEU A 22 5.34 -0.95 2.35
C LEU A 22 4.43 -1.65 3.35
N ILE A 23 3.75 -0.90 4.20
CA ILE A 23 2.78 -1.43 5.16
C ILE A 23 1.43 -0.79 4.89
N LEU A 24 0.41 -1.61 4.60
CA LEU A 24 -0.98 -1.18 4.58
C LEU A 24 -1.49 -1.10 6.02
N GLU A 25 -2.09 0.03 6.38
CA GLU A 25 -2.72 0.23 7.68
C GLU A 25 -4.18 0.67 7.55
N GLY A 26 -4.80 1.02 8.68
CA GLY A 26 -6.14 1.58 8.72
C GLY A 26 -7.26 0.58 8.43
N SER A 27 -8.36 1.10 7.87
CA SER A 27 -9.61 0.36 7.74
C SER A 27 -9.48 -0.86 6.80
N ARG A 28 -8.68 -0.74 5.73
CA ARG A 28 -8.39 -1.81 4.75
C ARG A 28 -7.43 -2.88 5.26
N ALA A 29 -6.68 -2.61 6.32
CA ALA A 29 -5.78 -3.58 6.96
C ALA A 29 -6.40 -4.29 8.18
N SER A 30 -7.64 -3.97 8.52
CA SER A 30 -8.33 -4.47 9.70
C SER A 30 -9.66 -5.14 9.33
N ASN A 31 -10.36 -5.69 10.32
CA ASN A 31 -11.72 -6.22 10.14
C ASN A 31 -12.79 -5.11 10.16
N SER A 32 -12.42 -3.89 9.78
CA SER A 32 -13.34 -2.75 9.72
C SER A 32 -14.24 -2.85 8.49
N GLN A 33 -15.44 -2.28 8.59
CA GLN A 33 -16.30 -2.14 7.42
C GLN A 33 -15.72 -1.05 6.51
N THR A 34 -15.47 -1.40 5.25
CA THR A 34 -14.99 -0.48 4.21
C THR A 34 -15.98 -0.44 3.05
N ASP A 35 -16.07 0.71 2.37
CA ASP A 35 -16.88 0.92 1.18
C ASP A 35 -16.01 1.35 -0.03
N GLU A 36 -16.64 1.86 -1.09
CA GLU A 36 -15.93 2.30 -2.30
C GLU A 36 -15.18 3.64 -2.11
N LEU A 37 -15.51 4.40 -1.07
CA LEU A 37 -14.90 5.69 -0.76
C LEU A 37 -13.78 5.57 0.29
N SER A 38 -13.71 4.43 0.97
CA SER A 38 -12.64 4.13 1.93
C SER A 38 -11.29 4.07 1.21
N ASP A 39 -10.36 4.86 1.71
CA ASP A 39 -9.00 5.03 1.22
C ASP A 39 -8.07 3.87 1.61
N TYR A 40 -6.79 4.02 1.24
CA TYR A 40 -5.70 3.09 1.53
C TYR A 40 -4.60 3.86 2.26
N ASP A 41 -4.49 3.64 3.56
CA ASP A 41 -3.42 4.20 4.38
C ASP A 41 -2.14 3.38 4.22
N LEU A 42 -1.04 4.01 3.83
CA LEU A 42 0.23 3.35 3.53
C LEU A 42 1.40 4.01 4.26
N ASN A 43 2.20 3.20 4.96
CA ASN A 43 3.53 3.61 5.41
C ASN A 43 4.58 3.14 4.38
N VAL A 44 5.39 4.07 3.88
CA VAL A 44 6.43 3.82 2.88
C VAL A 44 7.80 4.03 3.49
N PHE A 45 8.60 2.97 3.57
CA PHE A 45 9.97 3.03 4.07
C PHE A 45 10.94 3.00 2.90
N VAL A 46 11.66 4.10 2.73
CA VAL A 46 12.66 4.28 1.67
C VAL A 46 14.07 4.29 2.25
N VAL A 47 15.03 3.80 1.47
CA VAL A 47 16.44 4.08 1.71
C VAL A 47 16.88 5.15 0.73
N LYS A 48 17.67 6.11 1.20
CA LYS A 48 18.34 7.04 0.30
C LYS A 48 19.38 6.24 -0.49
N PRO A 49 19.36 6.24 -1.83
CA PRO A 49 20.48 5.74 -2.61
C PRO A 49 21.69 6.64 -2.35
N ASP A 50 22.86 6.05 -2.09
CA ASP A 50 24.13 6.77 -1.95
C ASP A 50 24.51 7.53 -3.25
#